data_AF-E6PCI1-F1
#
_entry.id   AF-E6PCI1-F1
#
_cell.length_a   1.000
_cell.length_b   1.000
_cell.length_c   1.000
_cell.angle_alpha   90.00
_cell.angle_beta   90.00
_cell.angle_gamma   90.00
#
_symmetry.space_group_name_H-M   'P 1'
#
loop_
_entity.id
_entity.type
_entity.pdbx_description
1 polymer ?
#
loop_
_entity_poly.entity_id
_entity_poly.type
_entity_poly.pdbx_seq_one_letter_code
_entity_poly.pdbx_strand_id
1 'polypeptide(L)'
;MPMLSPQALLILAVGVVGVLHTMVPDHWAPIALLARRRKWSQLQVGRAALLAGLGHTLSTLVIATIVWAGGMYVAQRFGHLLGILSSVALVAFGLWIAIAGWREMREHDRAHAHGHAHEHDDGRSRGALLVILGSSPMIEGIPAFFAASRYGVAQLVTMSIVFAASTMLTYLALCLLSSAGLARLQFGRFERYGEVISGLFIALLGAFFAVFPAL
;
A
#
# COMPACT_ATOMS: atom_id res chain seq x y z
N MET A 1 27.75 12.34 -5.72
CA MET A 1 26.91 11.88 -4.60
C MET A 1 26.87 10.36 -4.67
N PRO A 2 27.12 9.61 -3.57
CA PRO A 2 27.01 8.15 -3.64
C PRO A 2 25.56 7.80 -3.99
N MET A 3 25.34 7.27 -5.20
CA MET A 3 24.01 6.83 -5.61
C MET A 3 23.66 5.58 -4.81
N LEU A 4 22.46 5.53 -4.25
CA LEU A 4 21.95 4.34 -3.56
C LEU A 4 21.95 3.16 -4.54
N SER A 5 22.31 1.97 -4.06
CA SER A 5 22.20 0.76 -4.87
C SER A 5 20.72 0.49 -5.22
N PRO A 6 20.41 -0.17 -6.35
CA PRO A 6 19.03 -0.53 -6.68
C PRO A 6 18.29 -1.30 -5.60
N GLN A 7 19.01 -2.19 -4.91
CA GLN A 7 18.48 -2.97 -3.79
C GLN A 7 17.98 -2.03 -2.70
N ALA A 8 18.78 -1.02 -2.35
CA ALA A 8 18.42 -0.02 -1.37
C ALA A 8 17.26 0.86 -1.84
N LEU A 9 17.23 1.23 -3.12
CA LEU A 9 16.12 1.99 -3.71
C LEU A 9 14.80 1.20 -3.66
N LEU A 10 14.80 -0.09 -3.98
CA LEU A 10 13.62 -0.94 -3.90
C LEU A 10 13.14 -1.14 -2.45
N ILE A 11 14.07 -1.28 -1.49
CA ILE A 11 13.75 -1.35 -0.05
C ILE A 11 13.11 -0.04 0.42
N LEU A 12 13.72 1.09 0.08
CA LEU A 12 13.18 2.40 0.39
C LEU A 12 11.80 2.56 -0.24
N ALA A 13 11.63 2.12 -1.48
CA ALA A 13 10.38 2.26 -2.20
C ALA A 13 9.23 1.52 -1.52
N VAL A 14 9.40 0.25 -1.16
CA VAL A 14 8.33 -0.50 -0.46
C VAL A 14 8.07 0.04 0.93
N GLY A 15 9.07 0.59 1.62
CA GLY A 15 8.87 1.26 2.90
C GLY A 15 8.04 2.56 2.76
N VAL A 16 8.38 3.39 1.77
CA VAL A 16 7.64 4.63 1.48
C VAL A 16 6.21 4.33 1.03
N VAL A 17 6.04 3.39 0.10
CA VAL A 17 4.71 2.96 -0.37
C VAL A 17 3.89 2.38 0.79
N GLY A 18 4.50 1.56 1.65
CA GLY A 18 3.84 1.01 2.84
C GLY A 18 3.31 2.09 3.79
N VAL A 19 4.07 3.17 4.00
CA VAL A 19 3.59 4.33 4.78
C VAL A 19 2.51 5.08 4.02
N LEU A 20 2.76 5.50 2.77
CA LEU A 20 1.88 6.39 2.02
C LEU A 20 0.51 5.76 1.74
N HIS A 21 0.46 4.50 1.34
CA HIS A 21 -0.78 3.77 1.12
C HIS A 21 -1.57 3.64 2.44
N THR A 22 -0.90 3.20 3.52
CA THR A 22 -1.58 3.03 4.81
C THR A 22 -2.05 4.35 5.43
N MET A 23 -1.49 5.49 5.02
CA MET A 23 -1.97 6.80 5.44
C MET A 23 -3.35 7.15 4.86
N VAL A 24 -3.75 6.54 3.74
CA VAL A 24 -5.11 6.68 3.21
C VAL A 24 -6.08 6.09 4.24
N PRO A 25 -7.16 6.81 4.61
CA PRO A 25 -8.05 6.39 5.70
C PRO A 25 -9.09 5.34 5.26
N ASP A 26 -8.73 4.42 4.38
CA ASP A 26 -9.61 3.41 3.82
C ASP A 26 -9.82 2.22 4.78
N HIS A 27 -8.74 1.70 5.37
CA HIS A 27 -8.77 0.46 6.14
C HIS A 27 -8.82 0.68 7.66
N TRP A 28 -8.08 1.68 8.16
CA TRP A 28 -7.90 1.88 9.59
C TRP A 28 -8.93 2.86 10.19
N ALA A 29 -9.48 3.79 9.40
CA ALA A 29 -10.42 4.81 9.89
C ALA A 29 -11.76 4.22 10.35
N PRO A 30 -12.36 3.23 9.66
CA PRO A 30 -13.56 2.56 10.16
C PRO A 30 -13.37 1.92 11.55
N ILE A 31 -12.19 1.38 11.84
CA ILE A 31 -11.84 0.81 13.16
C ILE A 31 -11.80 1.92 14.20
N ALA A 32 -11.13 3.04 13.91
CA ALA A 32 -11.05 4.17 14.83
C ALA A 32 -12.44 4.79 15.12
N LEU A 33 -13.30 4.89 14.10
CA LEU A 33 -14.68 5.38 14.25
C LEU A 33 -15.53 4.43 15.09
N LEU A 34 -15.45 3.11 14.83
CA LEU A 34 -16.14 2.10 15.61
C LEU A 34 -15.69 2.10 17.07
N ALA A 35 -14.38 2.20 17.30
CA ALA A 35 -13.78 2.29 18.63
C ALA A 35 -14.34 3.47 19.43
N ARG A 36 -14.46 4.65 18.80
CA ARG A 36 -15.03 5.84 19.44
C ARG A 36 -16.51 5.66 19.77
N ARG A 37 -17.31 5.11 18.83
CA ARG A 37 -18.74 4.84 19.08
C ARG A 37 -18.96 3.82 20.21
N ARG A 38 -18.09 2.81 20.29
CA ARG A 38 -18.18 1.73 21.28
C ARG A 38 -17.41 2.00 22.57
N LYS A 39 -16.73 3.15 22.69
CA LYS A 39 -15.85 3.50 23.82
C LYS A 39 -14.81 2.42 24.13
N TRP A 40 -14.17 1.88 23.09
CA TRP A 40 -13.12 0.87 23.24
C TRP A 40 -11.89 1.43 23.98
N SER A 41 -11.25 0.59 24.78
CA SER A 41 -9.94 0.90 25.37
C SER A 41 -8.85 0.85 24.29
N GLN A 42 -7.74 1.57 24.50
CA GLN A 42 -6.61 1.58 23.55
C GLN A 42 -6.06 0.16 23.26
N LEU A 43 -6.14 -0.75 24.22
CA LEU A 43 -5.77 -2.15 24.00
C LEU A 43 -6.73 -2.86 23.03
N GLN A 44 -8.03 -2.62 23.13
CA GLN A 44 -9.02 -3.18 22.21
C GLN A 44 -8.83 -2.64 20.79
N VAL A 45 -8.57 -1.33 20.66
CA VAL A 45 -8.23 -0.71 19.38
C VAL A 45 -6.96 -1.32 18.79
N GLY A 46 -5.89 -1.40 19.59
CA GLY A 46 -4.61 -1.97 19.14
C GLY A 46 -4.75 -3.42 18.67
N ARG A 47 -5.52 -4.25 19.38
CA ARG A 47 -5.77 -5.65 18.96
C ARG A 47 -6.55 -5.73 17.64
N ALA A 48 -7.59 -4.92 17.47
CA ALA A 48 -8.36 -4.89 16.23
C ALA A 48 -7.50 -4.40 15.06
N ALA A 49 -6.71 -3.35 15.27
CA ALA A 49 -5.79 -2.80 14.29
C ALA A 49 -4.68 -3.80 13.92
N LEU A 50 -4.11 -4.51 14.89
CA LEU A 50 -3.12 -5.56 14.65
C LEU A 50 -3.68 -6.69 13.77
N LEU A 51 -4.88 -7.19 14.09
CA LEU A 51 -5.49 -8.28 13.34
C LEU A 51 -5.82 -7.87 11.90
N ALA A 52 -6.39 -6.68 11.72
CA ALA A 52 -6.71 -6.15 10.39
C ALA A 52 -5.42 -5.85 9.58
N GLY A 53 -4.46 -5.15 10.19
CA GLY A 53 -3.18 -4.85 9.56
C GLY A 53 -2.39 -6.10 9.19
N LEU A 54 -2.46 -7.16 10.01
CA LEU A 54 -1.81 -8.44 9.72
C LEU A 54 -2.44 -9.13 8.50
N GLY A 55 -3.77 -9.18 8.40
CA GLY A 55 -4.46 -9.72 7.22
C GLY A 55 -4.06 -8.99 5.93
N HIS A 56 -3.97 -7.66 5.99
CA HIS A 56 -3.71 -6.80 4.84
C HIS A 56 -2.25 -6.97 4.38
N THR A 57 -1.35 -7.00 5.35
CA THR A 57 0.08 -7.20 5.10
C THR A 57 0.36 -8.60 4.58
N LEU A 58 -0.21 -9.65 5.20
CA LEU A 58 0.04 -11.03 4.79
C LEU A 58 -0.54 -11.34 3.41
N SER A 59 -1.77 -10.90 3.11
CA SER A 59 -2.36 -11.08 1.77
C SER A 59 -1.50 -10.42 0.69
N THR A 60 -1.03 -9.20 0.94
CA THR A 60 -0.08 -8.51 0.05
C THR A 60 1.21 -9.30 -0.14
N LEU A 61 1.84 -9.74 0.95
CA LEU A 61 3.11 -10.45 0.90
C LEU A 61 3.00 -11.80 0.19
N VAL A 62 1.87 -12.49 0.32
CA VAL A 62 1.59 -13.73 -0.42
C VAL A 62 1.59 -13.45 -1.92
N ILE A 63 0.82 -12.46 -2.37
CA ILE A 63 0.75 -12.11 -3.81
C ILE A 63 2.12 -11.63 -4.30
N ALA A 64 2.78 -10.75 -3.55
CA ALA A 64 4.11 -10.25 -3.86
C ALA A 64 5.14 -11.36 -4.00
N THR A 65 5.10 -12.37 -3.12
CA THR A 65 5.99 -13.54 -3.18
C THR A 65 5.72 -14.38 -4.42
N ILE A 66 4.45 -14.59 -4.78
CA ILE A 66 4.06 -15.32 -6.00
C ILE A 66 4.59 -14.58 -7.25
N VAL A 67 4.38 -13.27 -7.31
CA VAL A 67 4.83 -12.44 -8.43
C VAL A 67 6.36 -12.40 -8.51
N TRP A 68 7.05 -12.27 -7.38
CA TRP A 68 8.50 -12.33 -7.30
C TRP A 68 9.05 -13.68 -7.77
N ALA A 69 8.41 -14.80 -7.38
CA ALA A 69 8.80 -16.14 -7.81
C ALA A 69 8.60 -16.34 -9.33
N GLY A 70 7.50 -15.82 -9.89
CA GLY A 70 7.30 -15.77 -11.34
C GLY A 70 8.37 -14.92 -12.04
N GLY A 71 8.73 -13.77 -11.44
CA GLY A 71 9.81 -12.91 -11.92
C GLY A 71 11.16 -13.62 -11.95
N MET A 72 11.47 -14.45 -10.94
CA MET A 72 12.70 -15.25 -10.92
C MET A 72 12.81 -16.20 -12.11
N TYR A 73 11.71 -16.85 -12.49
CA TYR A 73 11.68 -17.74 -13.65
C TYR A 73 12.04 -16.99 -14.93
N VAL A 74 11.54 -15.76 -15.08
CA VAL A 74 11.89 -14.87 -16.20
C VAL A 74 13.34 -14.40 -16.08
N ALA A 75 13.82 -14.06 -14.88
CA ALA A 75 15.18 -13.60 -14.61
C ALA A 75 16.24 -14.60 -15.11
N GLN A 76 16.04 -15.88 -14.77
CA GLN A 76 16.99 -16.95 -15.07
C GLN A 76 17.11 -17.25 -16.58
N ARG A 77 16.05 -16.96 -17.35
CA ARG A 77 16.01 -17.22 -18.79
C ARG A 77 16.35 -15.99 -19.62
N PHE A 78 15.96 -14.80 -19.16
CA PHE A 78 16.01 -13.56 -19.92
C PHE A 78 16.29 -12.34 -19.02
N GLY A 79 17.48 -12.27 -18.40
CA GLY A 79 17.82 -11.20 -17.45
C GLY A 79 17.68 -9.77 -17.99
N HIS A 80 18.03 -9.53 -19.26
CA HIS A 80 17.83 -8.23 -19.91
C HIS A 80 16.34 -7.90 -20.11
N LEU A 81 15.54 -8.90 -20.49
CA LEU A 81 14.09 -8.74 -20.65
C LEU A 81 13.42 -8.41 -19.32
N LEU A 82 13.87 -9.03 -18.22
CA LEU A 82 13.32 -8.74 -16.90
C LEU A 82 13.54 -7.27 -16.49
N GLY A 83 14.71 -6.69 -16.77
CA GLY A 83 14.98 -5.27 -16.48
C GLY A 83 14.01 -4.33 -17.21
N ILE A 84 13.76 -4.59 -18.50
CA ILE A 84 12.78 -3.85 -19.30
C ILE A 84 11.38 -4.05 -18.74
N LEU A 85 10.95 -5.30 -18.53
CA LEU A 85 9.62 -5.63 -18.00
C LEU A 85 9.38 -5.01 -16.62
N SER A 86 10.39 -4.99 -15.75
CA SER A 86 10.30 -4.41 -14.42
C SER A 86 10.13 -2.90 -14.47
N SER A 87 10.90 -2.23 -15.33
CA SER A 87 10.82 -0.77 -15.50
C SER A 87 9.47 -0.37 -16.11
N VAL A 88 9.03 -1.09 -17.14
CA VAL A 88 7.71 -0.89 -17.77
C VAL A 88 6.60 -1.16 -16.75
N ALA A 89 6.69 -2.25 -15.97
CA ALA A 89 5.70 -2.56 -14.94
C ALA A 89 5.62 -1.46 -13.89
N LEU A 90 6.75 -1.00 -13.33
CA LEU A 90 6.78 0.09 -12.36
C LEU A 90 6.16 1.38 -12.92
N VAL A 91 6.54 1.79 -14.14
CA VAL A 91 5.98 3.00 -14.77
C VAL A 91 4.49 2.85 -15.06
N ALA A 92 4.08 1.77 -15.72
CA ALA A 92 2.69 1.57 -16.12
C ALA A 92 1.77 1.44 -14.90
N PHE A 93 2.18 0.68 -13.89
CA PHE A 93 1.39 0.48 -12.69
C PHE A 93 1.34 1.75 -11.84
N GLY A 94 2.47 2.44 -11.66
CA GLY A 94 2.52 3.70 -10.93
C GLY A 94 1.65 4.79 -11.57
N LEU A 95 1.69 4.92 -12.90
CA LEU A 95 0.83 5.84 -13.63
C LEU A 95 -0.64 5.42 -13.56
N TRP A 96 -0.95 4.13 -13.64
CA TRP A 96 -2.32 3.65 -13.51
C TRP A 96 -2.90 4.02 -12.14
N ILE A 97 -2.17 3.75 -11.05
CA ILE A 97 -2.55 4.14 -9.69
C ILE A 97 -2.74 5.66 -9.60
N ALA A 98 -1.78 6.44 -10.11
CA ALA A 98 -1.85 7.89 -10.04
C ALA A 98 -3.06 8.46 -10.81
N ILE A 99 -3.35 7.90 -11.98
CA ILE A 99 -4.50 8.30 -12.80
C ILE A 99 -5.82 7.84 -12.16
N ALA A 100 -5.87 6.64 -11.57
CA ALA A 100 -7.05 6.11 -10.89
C ALA A 100 -7.40 7.01 -9.69
N GLY A 101 -6.44 7.26 -8.79
CA GLY A 101 -6.64 8.15 -7.65
C GLY A 101 -7.04 9.56 -8.10
N TRP A 102 -6.43 10.09 -9.18
CA TRP A 102 -6.81 11.40 -9.70
C TRP A 102 -8.23 11.46 -10.30
N ARG A 103 -8.70 10.37 -10.92
CA ARG A 103 -10.08 10.27 -11.42
C ARG A 103 -11.08 10.22 -10.27
N GLU A 104 -10.81 9.42 -9.25
CA GLU A 104 -11.65 9.31 -8.07
C GLU A 104 -11.80 10.66 -7.34
N MET A 105 -10.71 11.41 -7.21
CA MET A 105 -10.75 12.79 -6.70
C MET A 105 -11.68 13.69 -7.52
N ARG A 106 -11.61 13.64 -8.86
CA ARG A 106 -12.41 14.48 -9.76
C ARG A 106 -13.89 14.09 -9.75
N GLU A 107 -14.19 12.82 -9.54
CA GLU A 107 -15.56 12.33 -9.40
C GLU A 107 -16.16 12.75 -8.07
N HIS A 108 -15.39 12.71 -6.97
CA HIS A 108 -15.81 13.24 -5.68
C HIS A 108 -16.07 14.77 -5.71
N ASP A 109 -15.23 15.53 -6.40
CA ASP A 109 -15.45 16.98 -6.58
C ASP A 109 -16.71 17.29 -7.43
N ARG A 110 -17.19 16.35 -8.27
CA ARG A 110 -18.44 16.46 -9.05
C ARG A 110 -19.67 15.92 -8.31
N ALA A 111 -19.50 14.95 -7.42
CA ALA A 111 -20.58 14.30 -6.67
C ALA A 111 -21.17 15.15 -5.53
N HIS A 112 -20.62 16.33 -5.25
CA HIS A 112 -21.25 17.32 -4.38
C HIS A 112 -22.62 17.85 -4.90
N ALA A 113 -23.12 17.36 -6.05
CA ALA A 113 -24.48 17.60 -6.53
C ALA A 113 -25.52 16.58 -6.05
N HIS A 114 -25.14 15.34 -5.67
CA HIS A 114 -26.10 14.32 -5.22
C HIS A 114 -25.49 13.46 -4.13
N GLY A 115 -25.77 13.80 -2.88
CA GLY A 115 -25.46 12.94 -1.75
C GLY A 115 -26.40 11.74 -1.74
N HIS A 116 -25.86 10.53 -1.89
CA HIS A 116 -26.38 9.27 -1.32
C HIS A 116 -25.28 8.21 -1.39
N ALA A 117 -24.45 8.10 -0.35
CA ALA A 117 -23.70 6.87 -0.13
C ALA A 117 -24.70 5.83 0.41
N HIS A 118 -25.06 4.88 -0.43
CA HIS A 118 -25.88 3.74 -0.03
C HIS A 118 -25.07 2.82 0.91
N GLU A 119 -25.28 3.00 2.22
CA GLU A 119 -24.97 1.98 3.23
C GLU A 119 -25.95 0.81 3.01
N HIS A 120 -25.49 -0.24 2.32
CA HIS A 120 -26.19 -1.52 2.35
C HIS A 120 -25.93 -2.19 3.71
N ASP A 121 -26.89 -2.01 4.62
CA ASP A 121 -27.07 -2.78 5.85
C ASP A 121 -27.53 -4.21 5.51
N ASP A 122 -26.65 -4.99 4.88
CA ASP A 122 -26.83 -6.44 4.80
C ASP A 122 -26.13 -7.06 5.99
N GLY A 123 -26.87 -7.85 6.78
CA GLY A 123 -26.49 -8.45 8.08
C GLY A 123 -25.30 -9.43 8.08
N ARG A 124 -24.20 -9.06 7.43
CA ARG A 124 -22.92 -9.76 7.45
C ARG A 124 -22.26 -9.52 8.80
N SER A 125 -21.75 -10.59 9.43
CA SER A 125 -21.12 -10.48 10.74
C SER A 125 -20.03 -9.40 10.70
N ARG A 126 -20.01 -8.50 11.69
CA ARG A 126 -19.13 -7.33 11.71
C ARG A 126 -17.64 -7.69 11.69
N GLY A 127 -17.30 -8.91 12.09
CA GLY A 127 -15.97 -9.50 11.90
C GLY A 127 -15.64 -9.77 10.43
N ALA A 128 -16.62 -10.14 9.60
CA ALA A 128 -16.43 -10.28 8.16
C ALA A 128 -16.12 -8.94 7.48
N LEU A 129 -16.68 -7.81 7.95
CA LEU A 129 -16.33 -6.49 7.41
C LEU A 129 -14.87 -6.12 7.72
N LEU A 130 -14.42 -6.38 8.95
CA LEU A 130 -13.02 -6.19 9.37
C LEU A 130 -12.06 -7.15 8.67
N VAL A 131 -12.49 -8.38 8.39
CA VAL A 131 -11.71 -9.36 7.62
C VAL A 131 -11.66 -8.96 6.16
N ILE A 132 -12.76 -8.55 5.53
CA ILE A 132 -12.80 -8.14 4.12
C ILE A 132 -11.94 -6.89 3.93
N LEU A 133 -12.17 -5.85 4.73
CA LEU A 133 -11.40 -4.61 4.70
C LEU A 133 -9.93 -4.88 5.05
N GLY A 134 -9.68 -5.61 6.13
CA GLY A 134 -8.33 -6.04 6.52
C GLY A 134 -7.71 -7.10 5.61
N SER A 135 -8.35 -7.55 4.52
CA SER A 135 -7.77 -8.54 3.60
C SER A 135 -7.53 -8.00 2.20
N SER A 136 -7.91 -6.76 1.91
CA SER A 136 -7.63 -6.16 0.61
C SER A 136 -6.11 -6.02 0.48
N PRO A 137 -5.47 -6.73 -0.47
CA PRO A 137 -4.03 -6.66 -0.62
C PRO A 137 -3.63 -5.33 -1.27
N MET A 138 -2.51 -4.79 -0.83
CA MET A 138 -1.89 -3.62 -1.44
C MET A 138 -1.26 -4.02 -2.77
N ILE A 139 -1.84 -3.54 -3.86
CA ILE A 139 -1.39 -3.91 -5.21
C ILE A 139 -0.21 -3.02 -5.64
N GLU A 140 -0.05 -1.82 -5.06
CA GLU A 140 0.98 -0.86 -5.46
C GLU A 140 2.42 -1.34 -5.22
N GLY A 141 2.65 -2.16 -4.21
CA GLY A 141 3.99 -2.71 -3.92
C GLY A 141 4.43 -3.81 -4.89
N ILE A 142 3.50 -4.46 -5.60
CA ILE A 142 3.77 -5.67 -6.39
C ILE A 142 4.83 -5.46 -7.49
N PRO A 143 4.82 -4.37 -8.28
CA PRO A 143 5.85 -4.15 -9.30
C PRO A 143 7.26 -4.03 -8.71
N ALA A 144 7.40 -3.49 -7.49
CA ALA A 144 8.70 -3.40 -6.82
C ALA A 144 9.20 -4.80 -6.40
N PHE A 145 8.32 -5.66 -5.90
CA PHE A 145 8.66 -7.06 -5.63
C PHE A 145 8.98 -7.84 -6.92
N PHE A 146 8.27 -7.59 -8.02
CA PHE A 146 8.64 -8.16 -9.32
C PHE A 146 10.05 -7.74 -9.74
N ALA A 147 10.38 -6.45 -9.65
CA ALA A 147 11.70 -5.91 -9.97
C ALA A 147 12.80 -6.52 -9.08
N ALA A 148 12.48 -6.84 -7.84
CA ALA A 148 13.40 -7.45 -6.88
C ALA A 148 13.78 -8.91 -7.20
N SER A 149 13.08 -9.56 -8.13
CA SER A 149 13.31 -10.97 -8.50
C SER A 149 14.71 -11.26 -9.03
N ARG A 150 15.39 -10.25 -9.61
CA ARG A 150 16.79 -10.38 -10.07
C ARG A 150 17.84 -10.37 -8.96
N TYR A 151 17.47 -10.01 -7.73
CA TYR A 151 18.41 -9.83 -6.61
C TYR A 151 18.35 -10.94 -5.55
N GLY A 152 17.54 -11.98 -5.78
CA GLY A 152 17.51 -13.19 -4.94
C GLY A 152 16.70 -13.06 -3.64
N VAL A 153 16.64 -14.17 -2.89
CA VAL A 153 15.73 -14.36 -1.74
C VAL A 153 16.00 -13.38 -0.61
N ALA A 154 17.28 -13.03 -0.37
CA ALA A 154 17.64 -12.08 0.69
C ALA A 154 16.96 -10.72 0.48
N GLN A 155 16.92 -10.23 -0.76
CA GLN A 155 16.24 -8.99 -1.12
C GLN A 155 14.72 -9.08 -0.85
N LEU A 156 14.09 -10.18 -1.24
CA LEU A 156 12.67 -10.43 -0.95
C LEU A 156 12.40 -10.34 0.55
N VAL A 157 13.17 -11.07 1.37
CA VAL A 157 12.97 -11.11 2.82
C VAL A 157 13.13 -9.73 3.45
N THR A 158 14.18 -8.99 3.07
CA THR A 158 14.41 -7.63 3.58
C THR A 158 13.28 -6.69 3.19
N MET A 159 12.85 -6.71 1.92
CA MET A 159 11.72 -5.90 1.46
C MET A 159 10.43 -6.26 2.18
N SER A 160 10.15 -7.54 2.38
CA SER A 160 8.95 -8.01 3.10
C SER A 160 8.93 -7.54 4.55
N ILE A 161 10.07 -7.57 5.25
CA ILE A 161 10.19 -7.08 6.63
C ILE A 161 9.97 -5.57 6.69
N VAL A 162 10.63 -4.80 5.82
CA VAL A 162 10.51 -3.34 5.78
C VAL A 162 9.08 -2.92 5.42
N PHE A 163 8.49 -3.57 4.43
CA PHE A 163 7.10 -3.40 4.06
C PHE A 163 6.18 -3.69 5.24
N ALA A 164 6.27 -4.87 5.84
CA ALA A 164 5.42 -5.25 6.97
C ALA A 164 5.55 -4.32 8.16
N ALA A 165 6.78 -3.93 8.51
CA ALA A 165 7.03 -3.01 9.62
C ALA A 165 6.44 -1.62 9.33
N SER A 166 6.69 -1.06 8.14
CA SER A 166 6.18 0.26 7.76
C SER A 166 4.65 0.32 7.74
N THR A 167 4.00 -0.66 7.12
CA THR A 167 2.54 -0.79 7.09
C THR A 167 1.97 -0.97 8.50
N MET A 168 2.48 -1.93 9.28
CA MET A 168 1.94 -2.24 10.61
C MET A 168 2.09 -1.06 11.59
N LEU A 169 3.26 -0.42 11.61
CA LEU A 169 3.50 0.74 12.47
C LEU A 169 2.59 1.91 12.10
N THR A 170 2.44 2.19 10.81
CA THR A 170 1.55 3.27 10.32
C THR A 170 0.11 2.97 10.68
N TYR A 171 -0.36 1.74 10.43
CA TYR A 171 -1.72 1.30 10.72
C TYR A 171 -2.06 1.45 12.21
N LEU A 172 -1.17 0.96 13.09
CA LEU A 172 -1.35 1.06 14.53
C LEU A 172 -1.32 2.51 15.02
N ALA A 173 -0.33 3.27 14.58
CA ALA A 173 -0.18 4.67 14.99
C ALA A 173 -1.43 5.47 14.62
N LEU A 174 -1.87 5.40 13.36
CA LEU A 174 -3.04 6.15 12.89
C LEU A 174 -4.33 5.71 13.58
N CYS A 175 -4.55 4.41 13.74
CA CYS A 175 -5.74 3.90 14.40
C CYS A 175 -5.81 4.31 15.89
N LEU A 176 -4.69 4.19 16.63
CA LEU A 176 -4.63 4.55 18.05
C LEU A 176 -4.78 6.06 18.24
N LEU A 177 -4.01 6.88 17.50
CA LEU A 177 -4.07 8.34 17.59
C LEU A 177 -5.46 8.89 17.23
N SER A 178 -6.10 8.32 16.21
CA SER A 178 -7.44 8.72 15.78
C SER A 178 -8.52 8.27 16.77
N SER A 179 -8.40 7.07 17.34
CA SER A 179 -9.34 6.59 18.36
C SER A 179 -9.26 7.40 19.66
N ALA A 180 -8.07 7.87 20.03
CA ALA A 180 -7.82 8.71 21.20
C ALA A 180 -8.35 10.15 21.03
N GLY A 181 -8.78 10.53 19.82
CA GLY A 181 -9.30 11.87 19.54
C GLY A 181 -8.24 12.97 19.48
N LEU A 182 -6.95 12.62 19.64
CA LEU A 182 -5.82 13.53 19.43
C LEU A 182 -5.75 13.96 17.97
N ALA A 183 -6.17 13.08 17.09
CA ALA A 183 -6.12 13.30 15.68
C ALA A 183 -7.57 13.56 15.20
N ARG A 184 -8.04 14.82 15.38
CA ARG A 184 -9.25 15.34 14.72
C ARG A 184 -8.96 15.49 13.23
N LEU A 185 -8.74 14.39 12.55
CA LEU A 185 -8.11 14.40 11.25
C LEU A 185 -9.14 14.71 10.17
N GLN A 186 -9.23 15.99 9.82
CA GLN A 186 -9.60 16.37 8.48
C GLN A 186 -8.43 16.01 7.57
N PHE A 187 -8.30 14.74 7.14
CA PHE A 187 -7.30 14.33 6.16
C PHE A 187 -7.59 14.85 4.75
N GLY A 188 -8.39 15.90 4.58
CA GLY A 188 -8.89 16.32 3.28
C GLY A 188 -7.83 16.59 2.20
N ARG A 189 -6.54 16.69 2.56
CA ARG A 189 -5.41 16.66 1.63
C ARG A 189 -4.72 15.28 1.50
N PHE A 190 -4.44 14.56 2.59
CA PHE A 190 -3.79 13.24 2.51
C PHE A 190 -4.71 12.14 1.97
N GLU A 191 -5.99 12.17 2.35
CA GLU A 191 -7.06 11.33 1.80
C GLU A 191 -7.28 11.61 0.30
N ARG A 192 -7.00 12.84 -0.13
CA ARG A 192 -7.18 13.26 -1.52
C ARG A 192 -5.99 12.93 -2.41
N TYR A 193 -4.75 12.99 -1.91
CA TYR A 193 -3.55 12.85 -2.75
C TYR A 193 -2.70 11.61 -2.45
N GLY A 194 -3.01 10.81 -1.43
CA GLY A 194 -2.18 9.68 -0.99
C GLY A 194 -1.88 8.67 -2.10
N GLU A 195 -2.92 8.16 -2.76
CA GLU A 195 -2.77 7.22 -3.88
C GLU A 195 -2.05 7.84 -5.07
N VAL A 196 -2.35 9.11 -5.39
CA VAL A 196 -1.70 9.84 -6.48
C VAL A 196 -0.21 9.98 -6.25
N ILE A 197 0.19 10.33 -5.02
CA ILE A 197 1.59 10.49 -4.63
C ILE A 197 2.31 9.14 -4.63
N SER A 198 1.67 8.09 -4.09
CA SER A 198 2.22 6.73 -4.08
C SER A 198 2.45 6.22 -5.51
N GLY A 199 1.45 6.36 -6.39
CA GLY A 199 1.54 5.97 -7.79
C GLY A 199 2.61 6.76 -8.56
N LEU A 200 2.66 8.08 -8.37
CA LEU A 200 3.68 8.92 -9.01
C LEU A 200 5.08 8.56 -8.53
N PHE A 201 5.27 8.29 -7.24
CA PHE A 201 6.54 7.85 -6.68
C PHE A 201 7.01 6.52 -7.30
N ILE A 202 6.12 5.54 -7.43
CA ILE A 202 6.42 4.27 -8.10
C ILE A 202 6.76 4.48 -9.57
N ALA A 203 6.01 5.34 -10.27
CA ALA A 203 6.27 5.64 -11.68
C ALA A 203 7.64 6.30 -11.88
N LEU A 204 7.99 7.25 -11.02
CA LEU A 204 9.30 7.91 -11.04
C LEU A 204 10.45 6.92 -10.77
N LEU A 205 10.24 5.98 -9.84
CA LEU A 205 11.21 4.92 -9.58
C LEU A 205 11.38 4.00 -10.80
N GLY A 206 10.28 3.63 -11.47
CA GLY A 206 10.32 2.87 -12.72
C GLY A 206 11.06 3.60 -13.84
N ALA A 207 10.79 4.90 -14.00
CA ALA A 207 11.47 5.75 -14.97
C ALA A 207 12.98 5.85 -14.67
N PHE A 208 13.35 5.97 -13.39
CA PHE A 208 14.74 5.94 -12.96
C PHE A 208 15.43 4.62 -13.36
N PHE A 209 14.80 3.47 -13.10
CA PHE A 209 15.35 2.18 -13.52
C PHE A 209 15.42 2.00 -15.05
N ALA A 210 14.50 2.61 -15.80
CA ALA A 210 14.54 2.59 -17.26
C ALA A 210 15.75 3.37 -17.82
N VAL A 211 16.08 4.51 -17.20
CA VAL A 211 17.22 5.37 -17.61
C VAL A 211 18.55 4.80 -17.11
N PHE A 212 18.56 4.18 -15.93
CA PHE A 212 19.76 3.60 -15.30
C PHE A 212 19.63 2.08 -15.11
N PRO A 213 19.54 1.28 -16.18
CA PRO A 213 19.28 -0.17 -16.09
C PRO A 213 20.48 -0.97 -15.55
N ALA A 214 21.68 -0.39 -15.62
CA ALA A 214 22.97 -0.99 -15.24
C ALA A 214 23.44 -0.64 -13.82
N LEU A 215 22.66 0.14 -13.06
CA LEU A 215 22.78 0.19 -11.61
C LEU A 215 22.06 -1.05 -11.05
#